data_AF-A0A969C9N7-F1
#
_entry.id   AF-A0A969C9N7-F1
#
_cell.length_a   1.000
_cell.length_b   1.000
_cell.length_c   1.000
_cell.angle_alpha   90.00
_cell.angle_beta   90.00
_cell.angle_gamma   90.00
#
_symmetry.space_group_name_H-M   'P 1'
#
loop_
_entity.id
_entity.type
_entity.pdbx_description
1 polymer ?
#
loop_
_entity_poly.entity_id
_entity_poly.type
_entity_poly.pdbx_seq_one_letter_code
_entity_poly.pdbx_strand_id
1 'polypeptide(L)'
;MTLYLQDKYINLLTDFGFKRVFGTEPNKHLLIDFLNTLLPSDRQIEDVTFKNNENVGNTPVDRKAIFDIYCQGTNGERFIVELQKAKQNFFKDRSVFYATFPIQEQALKGDWNFK
;
A
#
# COMPACT_ATOMS: atom_id res chain seq x y z
N MET A 1 32.36 -21.29 -0.59
CA MET A 1 31.95 -20.44 -1.72
C MET A 1 30.49 -20.78 -2.03
N THR A 2 29.55 -20.07 -1.41
CA THR A 2 28.12 -20.39 -1.51
C THR A 2 27.58 -19.75 -2.78
N LEU A 3 27.21 -20.57 -3.76
CA LEU A 3 26.55 -20.12 -5.00
C LEU A 3 25.18 -19.55 -4.64
N TYR A 4 25.05 -18.22 -4.66
CA TYR A 4 23.74 -17.58 -4.69
C TYR A 4 23.11 -17.96 -6.03
N LEU A 5 22.17 -18.89 -6.03
CA LEU A 5 21.27 -19.10 -7.15
C LEU A 5 20.46 -17.80 -7.29
N GLN A 6 20.79 -16.97 -8.29
CA GLN A 6 19.87 -15.96 -8.76
C GLN A 6 18.68 -16.70 -9.36
N ASP A 7 17.55 -16.68 -8.66
CA ASP A 7 16.31 -17.23 -9.19
C ASP A 7 16.01 -16.60 -10.56
N LYS A 8 15.83 -17.45 -11.58
CA LYS A 8 15.59 -17.02 -12.97
C LYS A 8 14.28 -16.22 -13.12
N TYR A 9 13.33 -16.41 -12.21
CA TYR A 9 12.01 -15.80 -12.23
C TYR A 9 11.67 -15.16 -10.89
N ILE A 10 10.91 -14.07 -10.93
CA ILE A 10 10.43 -13.37 -9.74
C ILE A 10 9.05 -13.89 -9.37
N ASN A 11 8.86 -14.31 -8.11
CA ASN A 11 7.56 -14.68 -7.59
C ASN A 11 6.80 -13.44 -7.08
N LEU A 12 5.78 -12.99 -7.83
CA LEU A 12 4.94 -11.84 -7.47
C LEU A 12 4.10 -12.04 -6.20
N LEU A 13 3.93 -13.28 -5.72
CA LEU A 13 3.25 -13.59 -4.46
C LEU A 13 4.17 -13.47 -3.23
N THR A 14 5.38 -12.94 -3.42
CA THR A 14 6.31 -12.59 -2.34
C THR A 14 6.38 -11.07 -2.22
N ASP A 15 6.58 -10.60 -0.99
CA ASP A 15 6.80 -9.18 -0.72
C ASP A 15 7.92 -8.60 -1.60
N PHE A 16 9.06 -9.30 -1.68
CA PHE A 16 10.16 -8.93 -2.55
C PHE A 16 9.77 -8.84 -4.03
N GLY A 17 9.10 -9.86 -4.57
CA GLY A 17 8.76 -9.89 -5.99
C GLY A 17 7.74 -8.84 -6.36
N PHE A 18 6.74 -8.62 -5.51
CA PHE A 18 5.77 -7.54 -5.68
C PHE A 18 6.45 -6.17 -5.61
N LYS A 19 7.29 -5.93 -4.60
CA LYS A 19 8.15 -4.73 -4.46
C LYS A 19 8.98 -4.46 -5.70
N ARG A 20 9.62 -5.49 -6.22
CA ARG A 20 10.54 -5.39 -7.35
C ARG A 20 9.83 -4.97 -8.62
N VAL A 21 8.59 -5.42 -8.83
CA VAL A 21 7.82 -5.11 -10.04
C VAL A 21 7.00 -3.84 -9.88
N PHE A 22 6.29 -3.66 -8.77
CA PHE A 22 5.33 -2.57 -8.61
C PHE A 22 5.79 -1.44 -7.69
N GLY A 23 6.81 -1.67 -6.84
CA GLY A 23 7.21 -0.74 -5.78
C GLY A 23 8.26 0.29 -6.19
N THR A 24 8.37 0.63 -7.47
CA THR A 24 9.31 1.66 -7.97
C THR A 24 8.57 2.71 -8.78
N GLU A 25 8.99 3.97 -8.67
CA GLU A 25 8.36 5.08 -9.40
C GLU A 25 8.20 4.83 -10.92
N PRO A 26 9.20 4.29 -11.65
CA PRO A 26 9.04 4.01 -13.08
C PRO A 26 7.93 2.99 -13.38
N ASN A 27 7.68 2.06 -12.45
CA ASN A 27 6.70 0.99 -12.62
C ASN A 27 5.35 1.30 -11.95
N LYS A 28 5.19 2.50 -11.40
CA LYS A 28 3.97 2.93 -10.72
C LYS A 28 2.72 2.79 -11.58
N HIS A 29 2.82 3.09 -12.87
CA HIS A 29 1.73 2.93 -13.84
C HIS A 29 1.23 1.48 -13.93
N LEU A 30 2.13 0.48 -13.86
CA LEU A 30 1.76 -0.94 -13.90
C LEU A 30 0.90 -1.32 -12.68
N LEU A 31 1.18 -0.74 -11.52
CA LEU A 31 0.39 -0.97 -10.31
C LEU A 31 -0.99 -0.35 -10.43
N ILE A 32 -1.07 0.88 -10.95
CA ILE A 32 -2.33 1.60 -11.18
C ILE A 32 -3.21 0.79 -12.15
N ASP A 33 -2.66 0.39 -13.30
CA ASP A 33 -3.38 -0.40 -14.31
C ASP A 33 -3.89 -1.71 -13.71
N PHE A 34 -3.02 -2.45 -13.00
CA PHE A 34 -3.38 -3.70 -12.34
C PHE A 34 -4.53 -3.51 -11.35
N LEU A 35 -4.45 -2.53 -10.45
CA LEU A 35 -5.49 -2.28 -9.47
C LEU A 35 -6.80 -1.81 -10.11
N ASN A 36 -6.72 -0.98 -11.15
CA ASN A 36 -7.89 -0.49 -11.89
C ASN A 36 -8.65 -1.61 -12.62
N THR A 37 -7.98 -2.71 -12.99
CA THR A 37 -8.68 -3.91 -13.49
C THR A 37 -9.55 -4.60 -12.44
N LEU A 38 -9.22 -4.44 -11.15
CA LEU A 38 -9.90 -5.07 -10.02
C LEU A 38 -10.93 -4.16 -9.36
N LEU A 39 -10.71 -2.85 -9.43
CA LEU A 39 -11.56 -1.84 -8.81
C LEU A 39 -12.79 -1.54 -9.67
N PRO A 40 -13.92 -1.18 -9.04
CA PRO A 40 -15.11 -0.77 -9.76
C PRO A 40 -14.87 0.57 -10.49
N SER A 41 -15.71 0.86 -11.48
CA SER A 41 -15.56 2.03 -12.35
C SER A 41 -15.66 3.37 -11.61
N ASP A 42 -16.27 3.41 -10.43
CA ASP A 42 -16.42 4.60 -9.58
C ASP A 42 -15.26 4.79 -8.58
N ARG A 43 -14.24 3.92 -8.60
CA ARG A 43 -13.06 3.99 -7.71
C ARG A 43 -11.75 3.79 -8.47
N GLN A 44 -11.69 4.30 -9.69
CA GLN A 44 -10.48 4.22 -10.51
C GLN A 44 -9.40 5.14 -9.93
N ILE A 45 -8.20 4.60 -9.80
CA ILE A 45 -7.01 5.24 -9.27
C ILE A 45 -6.38 6.12 -10.36
N GLU A 46 -6.12 7.37 -10.00
CA GLU A 46 -5.32 8.31 -10.79
C GLU A 46 -3.85 8.29 -10.36
N ASP A 47 -3.60 8.23 -9.04
CA ASP A 47 -2.24 8.24 -8.50
C ASP A 47 -2.08 7.32 -7.28
N VAL A 48 -0.85 6.84 -7.04
CA VAL A 48 -0.51 6.05 -5.85
C VAL A 48 0.75 6.57 -5.15
N THR A 49 0.74 6.59 -3.83
CA THR A 49 1.92 6.84 -3.01
C THR A 49 2.27 5.58 -2.22
N PHE A 50 3.53 5.17 -2.31
CA PHE A 50 4.06 4.09 -1.49
C PHE A 50 4.36 4.64 -0.10
N LYS A 51 3.76 4.06 0.94
CA LYS A 51 4.21 4.34 2.31
C LYS A 51 5.55 3.65 2.49
N ASN A 52 6.60 4.43 2.77
CA ASN A 52 7.92 3.88 3.01
C ASN A 52 7.90 3.09 4.33
N ASN A 53 7.87 1.76 4.24
CA ASN A 53 7.77 0.85 5.39
C ASN A 53 9.11 0.61 6.10
N GLU A 54 10.17 1.36 5.81
CA GLU A 54 11.50 1.15 6.42
C GLU A 54 11.51 1.30 7.94
N ASN A 55 10.47 1.91 8.55
CA ASN A 55 10.40 2.13 10.00
C ASN A 55 9.37 1.26 10.74
N VAL A 56 8.68 0.30 10.11
CA VAL A 56 7.69 -0.52 10.82
C VAL A 56 7.88 -2.01 10.52
N GLY A 57 8.61 -2.67 11.43
CA GLY A 57 8.29 -4.06 11.78
C GLY A 57 9.35 -5.13 11.49
N ASN A 58 10.29 -5.32 12.42
CA ASN A 58 11.15 -6.52 12.45
C ASN A 58 10.38 -7.79 12.90
N THR A 59 9.05 -7.76 12.99
CA THR A 59 8.26 -8.90 13.52
C THR A 59 7.73 -9.82 12.41
N PRO A 60 7.53 -11.12 12.68
CA PRO A 60 6.94 -12.06 11.72
C PRO A 60 5.51 -11.72 11.24
N VAL A 61 4.79 -10.85 11.97
CA VAL A 61 3.44 -10.41 11.63
C VAL A 61 3.45 -9.30 10.58
N ASP A 62 4.46 -8.42 10.64
CA ASP A 62 4.69 -7.35 9.66
C ASP A 62 5.12 -7.91 8.30
N ARG A 63 5.67 -9.13 8.27
CA ARG A 63 6.00 -9.88 7.03
C ARG A 63 4.80 -10.46 6.27
N LYS A 64 3.57 -10.28 6.77
CA LYS A 64 2.35 -10.88 6.17
C LYS A 64 1.44 -9.87 5.46
N ALA A 65 1.53 -8.57 5.77
CA ALA A 65 0.92 -7.52 4.98
C ALA A 65 1.94 -7.14 3.89
N ILE A 66 1.59 -7.33 2.62
CA ILE A 66 2.53 -7.16 1.52
C ILE A 66 2.76 -5.66 1.28
N PHE A 67 1.73 -4.81 1.35
CA PHE A 67 1.89 -3.36 1.17
C PHE A 67 0.63 -2.57 1.50
N ASP A 68 0.82 -1.38 2.08
CA ASP A 68 -0.19 -0.32 2.14
C ASP A 68 0.07 0.68 1.01
N ILE A 69 -0.88 0.81 0.09
CA ILE A 69 -0.82 1.71 -1.06
C ILE A 69 -1.84 2.83 -0.85
N TYR A 70 -1.35 4.07 -0.74
CA TYR A 70 -2.22 5.24 -0.65
C TYR A 70 -2.64 5.60 -2.06
N CYS A 71 -3.94 5.53 -2.33
CA CYS A 71 -4.50 5.79 -3.64
C CYS A 71 -5.23 7.13 -3.64
N GLN A 72 -5.04 7.89 -4.70
CA GLN A 72 -5.89 9.01 -5.07
C GLN A 72 -6.73 8.59 -6.27
N GLY A 73 -8.05 8.63 -6.10
CA GLY A 73 -8.99 8.34 -7.17
C GLY A 73 -9.27 9.55 -8.06
N THR A 74 -9.86 9.28 -9.22
CA THR A 74 -10.15 10.29 -10.26
C THR A 74 -11.10 11.41 -9.82
N ASN A 75 -11.90 11.22 -8.76
CA ASN A 75 -12.75 12.28 -8.21
C ASN A 75 -12.12 12.98 -6.99
N GLY A 76 -10.83 12.74 -6.75
CA GLY A 76 -10.07 13.29 -5.63
C GLY A 76 -10.25 12.52 -4.31
N GLU A 77 -11.01 11.43 -4.29
CA GLU A 77 -11.15 10.58 -3.11
C GLU A 77 -9.81 9.93 -2.75
N ARG A 78 -9.55 9.77 -1.45
CA ARG A 78 -8.36 9.09 -0.95
C ARG A 78 -8.76 7.81 -0.24
N PHE A 79 -8.09 6.71 -0.59
CA PHE A 79 -8.31 5.42 0.03
C PHE A 79 -7.02 4.60 0.10
N ILE A 80 -7.03 3.60 0.97
CA ILE A 80 -5.87 2.73 1.19
C ILE A 80 -6.21 1.36 0.60
N VAL A 81 -5.31 0.85 -0.24
CA VAL A 81 -5.34 -0.53 -0.73
C VAL A 81 -4.28 -1.31 0.05
N GLU A 82 -4.71 -2.32 0.80
CA GLU A 82 -3.82 -3.25 1.51
C GLU A 82 -3.75 -4.58 0.75
N LEU A 83 -2.55 -4.97 0.34
CA LEU A 83 -2.30 -6.28 -0.27
C LEU A 83 -1.94 -7.29 0.80
N GLN A 84 -2.69 -8.39 0.91
CA GLN A 84 -2.43 -9.44 1.90
C GLN A 84 -2.38 -10.82 1.25
N LYS A 85 -1.39 -11.62 1.66
CA LYS A 85 -1.30 -13.04 1.26
C LYS A 85 -2.03 -13.98 2.20
N ALA A 86 -2.17 -13.58 3.46
CA ALA A 86 -2.74 -14.40 4.51
C ALA A 86 -3.69 -13.56 5.36
N LYS A 87 -4.67 -14.23 5.96
CA LYS A 87 -5.57 -13.59 6.92
C LYS A 87 -4.77 -12.97 8.06
N GLN A 88 -5.01 -11.69 8.29
CA GLN A 88 -4.45 -10.96 9.43
C GLN A 88 -5.45 -10.89 10.58
N ASN A 89 -4.95 -11.03 11.81
CA ASN A 89 -5.74 -10.74 13.00
C ASN A 89 -5.96 -9.23 13.10
N PHE A 90 -7.08 -8.82 13.71
CA PHE A 90 -7.40 -7.40 13.96
C PHE A 90 -7.43 -6.52 12.70
N PHE A 91 -7.74 -7.10 11.53
CA PHE A 91 -7.81 -6.35 10.27
C PHE A 91 -8.69 -5.11 10.39
N LYS A 92 -9.89 -5.24 10.96
CA LYS A 92 -10.82 -4.13 11.16
C LYS A 92 -10.22 -3.00 12.00
N ASP A 93 -9.61 -3.33 13.13
CA ASP A 93 -9.03 -2.33 14.04
C ASP A 93 -7.87 -1.58 13.38
N ARG A 94 -7.03 -2.31 12.62
CA ARG A 94 -5.95 -1.71 11.83
C ARG A 94 -6.47 -0.83 10.70
N SER A 95 -7.50 -1.26 9.98
CA SER A 95 -8.13 -0.45 8.93
C SER A 95 -8.69 0.86 9.48
N VAL A 96 -9.34 0.82 10.65
CA VAL A 96 -9.85 2.04 11.33
C VAL A 96 -8.69 2.96 11.71
N PHE A 97 -7.63 2.42 12.31
CA PHE A 97 -6.44 3.19 12.65
C PHE A 97 -5.79 3.81 11.41
N TYR A 98 -5.62 3.07 10.32
CA TYR A 98 -5.01 3.57 9.09
C TYR A 98 -5.85 4.65 8.41
N ALA A 99 -7.18 4.56 8.48
CA ALA A 99 -8.09 5.59 7.98
C ALA A 99 -7.90 6.94 8.71
N THR A 100 -7.34 6.97 9.92
CA THR A 100 -7.07 8.23 10.63
C THR A 100 -5.97 9.07 9.96
N PHE A 101 -5.00 8.45 9.27
CA PHE A 101 -3.89 9.19 8.68
C PHE A 101 -4.32 10.10 7.51
N PRO A 102 -5.06 9.60 6.49
CA PRO A 102 -5.58 10.48 5.43
C PRO A 102 -6.46 11.61 5.97
N ILE A 103 -7.19 11.37 7.07
CA ILE A 103 -8.03 12.39 7.72
C ILE A 103 -7.14 13.46 8.38
N GLN A 104 -6.09 13.03 9.10
CA GLN A 104 -5.13 13.94 9.72
C GLN A 104 -4.38 14.80 8.68
N GLU A 105 -4.01 14.22 7.54
CA GLU A 105 -3.31 14.95 6.46
C GLU A 105 -4.19 16.02 5.78
N GLN A 106 -5.51 15.83 5.78
CA GLN A 106 -6.47 16.82 5.28
C GLN A 106 -6.77 17.93 6.28
N ALA A 107 -6.34 17.78 7.53
CA ALA A 107 -6.60 18.73 8.59
C ALA A 107 -5.80 20.03 8.37
N LEU A 108 -6.45 21.19 8.51
CA LEU A 108 -5.78 22.48 8.40
C LEU A 108 -4.75 22.66 9.54
N LYS A 109 -3.51 22.98 9.21
CA LYS A 109 -2.50 23.31 10.23
C LYS A 109 -2.80 24.70 10.80
N GLY A 110 -2.97 24.81 12.11
CA GLY A 110 -3.21 26.09 12.79
C GLY A 110 -3.97 25.91 14.11
N ASP A 111 -4.42 27.04 14.66
CA ASP A 111 -5.28 27.04 15.84
C ASP A 111 -6.68 26.58 15.49
N TRP A 112 -7.09 25.47 16.09
CA TRP A 112 -8.39 24.88 15.90
C TRP A 112 -9.39 25.50 16.87
N ASN A 113 -10.45 26.10 16.35
CA ASN A 113 -11.55 26.56 17.17
C ASN A 113 -12.49 25.39 17.47
N PHE A 114 -12.23 24.68 18.57
CA PHE A 114 -13.04 23.56 19.05
C PHE A 114 -14.34 23.98 19.79
N LYS A 115 -14.76 25.24 19.65
CA LYS A 115 -15.97 25.75 20.32
C LYS A 115 -17.24 25.35 19.58
#